data_AF-A0A820YJI0-F1
#
_entry.id   AF-A0A820YJI0-F1
#
_cell.length_a   1.000
_cell.length_b   1.000
_cell.length_c   1.000
_cell.angle_alpha   90.00
_cell.angle_beta   90.00
_cell.angle_gamma   90.00
#
_symmetry.space_group_name_H-M   'P 1'
#
loop_
_entity.id
_entity.type
_entity.pdbx_description
1 polymer ?
#
loop_
_entity_poly.entity_id
_entity_poly.type
_entity_poly.pdbx_seq_one_letter_code
_entity_poly.pdbx_strand_id
1 'polypeptide(L)'
;MTPAIIYSLNIENPNDYPIAIDFMYNVPLSVQIDQTRLSKIVIQQIINAGSRISYCDQNNLCASWNWHIVNNRSTCLLYSDIGNNVYLSGHVSGVRGQWTYNKTGPLVLDRPGNMPANGQYVLWPFLSSNQTMTVTIDNDINNILNNISINGTWFEQTELKGSAANGAVSISTKLQPGEKKTLSILFAWYFPHLYWLDLPLDNYYLLLFNNVTTVGQSIGIDKNDDSQLKIIIKDILRLHNLYFNSSLPGYLVDSLINSVSHMRSAMYFSNGDWRQWEAYDCNDVDSVHNDHQRHLPYIL
;
A
#
# COMPACT_ATOMS: atom_id res chain seq x y z
N MET A 1 -6.41 10.80 -9.35
CA MET A 1 -5.11 10.16 -9.08
C MET A 1 -5.37 8.70 -8.81
N THR A 2 -4.67 7.78 -9.46
CA THR A 2 -4.80 6.35 -9.19
C THR A 2 -3.94 6.00 -7.97
N PRO A 3 -4.53 5.57 -6.84
CA PRO A 3 -3.81 5.27 -5.60
C PRO A 3 -3.01 3.96 -5.69
N ALA A 4 -1.87 4.00 -6.39
CA ALA A 4 -1.05 2.83 -6.61
C ALA A 4 0.43 3.13 -6.85
N ILE A 5 1.27 2.13 -6.59
CA ILE A 5 2.71 2.11 -6.85
C ILE A 5 3.04 0.77 -7.53
N ILE A 6 3.97 0.79 -8.48
CA ILE A 6 4.49 -0.43 -9.11
C ILE A 6 5.95 -0.60 -8.71
N TYR A 7 6.29 -1.77 -8.18
CA TYR A 7 7.66 -2.18 -7.95
C TYR A 7 8.08 -3.10 -9.09
N SER A 8 9.22 -2.81 -9.72
CA SER A 8 9.71 -3.57 -10.86
C SER A 8 11.15 -4.05 -10.63
N LEU A 9 11.40 -5.31 -10.95
CA LEU A 9 12.70 -5.93 -10.98
C LEU A 9 13.10 -6.19 -12.44
N ASN A 10 14.13 -5.50 -12.91
CA ASN A 10 14.75 -5.75 -14.21
C ASN A 10 15.87 -6.78 -14.05
N ILE A 11 15.77 -7.87 -14.79
CA ILE A 11 16.67 -9.03 -14.68
C ILE A 11 17.13 -9.47 -16.06
N GLU A 12 18.37 -9.93 -16.11
CA GLU A 12 19.01 -10.52 -17.28
C GLU A 12 19.66 -11.83 -16.82
N ASN A 13 19.53 -12.89 -17.61
CA ASN A 13 20.27 -14.13 -17.38
C ASN A 13 21.58 -14.12 -18.20
N PRO A 14 22.74 -13.80 -17.60
CA PRO A 14 24.01 -13.80 -18.31
C PRO A 14 24.58 -15.22 -18.52
N ASN A 15 23.96 -16.24 -17.94
CA ASN A 15 24.45 -17.62 -18.00
C ASN A 15 24.01 -18.32 -19.29
N ASP A 16 24.66 -19.45 -19.57
CA ASP A 16 24.36 -20.34 -20.69
C ASP A 16 23.30 -21.41 -20.36
N TYR A 17 22.77 -21.42 -19.14
CA TYR A 17 21.65 -22.27 -18.71
C TYR A 17 20.47 -21.46 -18.17
N PRO A 18 19.24 -22.01 -18.22
CA PRO A 18 18.07 -21.33 -17.69
C PRO A 18 18.11 -21.16 -16.17
N ILE A 19 17.66 -20.01 -15.67
CA ILE A 19 17.58 -19.71 -14.22
C ILE A 19 16.13 -19.44 -13.80
N ALA A 20 15.75 -19.92 -12.61
CA ALA A 20 14.50 -19.53 -11.98
C ALA A 20 14.72 -18.22 -11.21
N ILE A 21 13.79 -17.28 -11.35
CA ILE A 21 13.81 -16.01 -10.65
C ILE A 21 12.47 -15.80 -9.96
N ASP A 22 12.55 -15.41 -8.69
CA ASP A 22 11.42 -15.07 -7.84
C ASP A 22 11.56 -13.62 -7.36
N PHE A 23 10.50 -12.84 -7.50
CA PHE A 23 10.43 -11.48 -6.99
C PHE A 23 9.30 -11.37 -5.98
N MET A 24 9.65 -11.12 -4.72
CA MET A 24 8.72 -11.05 -3.61
C MET A 24 8.50 -9.61 -3.15
N TYR A 25 7.26 -9.27 -2.82
CA TYR A 25 6.91 -8.07 -2.07
C TYR A 25 6.02 -8.41 -0.87
N ASN A 26 6.39 -7.88 0.30
CA ASN A 26 5.72 -8.07 1.58
C ASN A 26 5.32 -6.73 2.18
N VAL A 27 4.16 -6.68 2.86
CA VAL A 27 3.69 -5.50 3.56
C VAL A 27 3.09 -5.85 4.95
N PRO A 28 3.52 -5.18 6.03
CA PRO A 28 3.02 -5.40 7.40
C PRO A 28 1.79 -4.53 7.71
N LEU A 29 0.75 -4.60 6.88
CA LEU A 29 -0.32 -3.59 6.92
C LEU A 29 -1.33 -3.78 8.05
N SER A 30 -1.44 -4.94 8.68
CA SER A 30 -2.46 -5.11 9.74
C SER A 30 -1.98 -4.65 11.12
N VAL A 31 -0.72 -4.23 11.26
CA VAL A 31 -0.06 -3.93 12.54
C VAL A 31 0.74 -2.64 12.45
N GLN A 32 0.73 -1.87 13.54
CA GLN A 32 1.47 -0.62 13.70
C GLN A 32 2.26 -0.69 15.00
N ILE A 33 3.58 -0.83 14.87
CA ILE A 33 4.52 -0.96 16.00
C ILE A 33 4.83 0.42 16.57
N ASP A 34 4.98 0.49 17.90
CA ASP A 34 5.15 1.72 18.69
C ASP A 34 4.03 2.73 18.46
N GLN A 35 2.81 2.21 18.31
CA GLN A 35 1.60 2.99 18.10
C GLN A 35 0.48 2.49 19.00
N THR A 36 -0.40 3.41 19.38
CA THR A 36 -1.63 3.12 20.10
C THR A 36 -2.78 3.89 19.48
N ARG A 37 -3.97 3.29 19.51
CA ARG A 37 -5.22 3.93 19.09
C ARG A 37 -5.88 4.58 20.30
N LEU A 38 -6.20 5.87 20.19
CA LEU A 38 -6.97 6.61 21.20
C LEU A 38 -8.48 6.34 21.06
N SER A 39 -8.83 5.07 20.97
CA SER A 39 -10.22 4.58 20.86
C SER A 39 -10.91 4.69 22.21
N LYS A 40 -12.21 5.00 22.22
CA LYS A 40 -12.95 5.29 23.45
C LYS A 40 -13.81 4.12 23.93
N ILE A 41 -14.19 3.20 23.02
CA ILE A 41 -15.19 2.18 23.31
C ILE A 41 -14.54 0.80 23.39
N VAL A 42 -14.01 0.45 24.57
CA VAL A 42 -13.46 -0.88 24.86
C VAL A 42 -14.60 -1.90 24.89
N ILE A 43 -14.52 -2.91 24.04
CA ILE A 43 -15.49 -4.01 24.02
C ILE A 43 -14.99 -5.26 24.73
N GLN A 44 -13.66 -5.45 24.79
CA GLN A 44 -13.07 -6.62 25.42
C GLN A 44 -11.61 -6.36 25.82
N GLN A 45 -11.21 -6.93 26.96
CA GLN A 45 -9.82 -7.02 27.39
C GLN A 45 -9.40 -8.48 27.47
N ILE A 46 -8.24 -8.81 26.89
CA ILE A 46 -7.69 -10.17 26.82
C ILE A 46 -6.28 -10.16 27.41
N ILE A 47 -6.03 -11.07 28.34
CA ILE A 47 -4.74 -11.22 29.02
C ILE A 47 -4.03 -12.46 28.44
N ASN A 48 -2.72 -12.38 28.23
CA ASN A 48 -1.89 -13.46 27.66
C ASN A 48 -2.32 -13.87 26.24
N ALA A 49 -2.73 -12.89 25.42
CA ALA A 49 -3.19 -13.12 24.05
C ALA A 49 -2.05 -13.63 23.14
N GLY A 50 -2.29 -14.75 22.45
CA GLY A 50 -1.41 -15.27 21.39
C GLY A 50 -1.49 -14.43 20.11
N SER A 51 -2.62 -14.50 19.39
CA SER A 51 -2.85 -13.71 18.17
C SER A 51 -3.97 -12.68 18.37
N ARG A 52 -3.60 -11.40 18.40
CA ARG A 52 -4.49 -10.27 18.73
C ARG A 52 -5.43 -9.93 17.55
N ILE A 53 -4.88 -10.04 16.34
CA ILE A 53 -5.59 -9.81 15.09
C ILE A 53 -6.76 -10.79 14.97
N SER A 54 -6.54 -12.08 15.25
CA SER A 54 -7.61 -13.08 15.18
C SER A 54 -8.73 -12.83 16.18
N TYR A 55 -8.42 -12.33 17.39
CA TYR A 55 -9.48 -12.00 18.36
C TYR A 55 -10.35 -10.83 17.88
N CYS A 56 -9.74 -9.80 17.28
CA CYS A 56 -10.51 -8.71 16.70
C CYS A 56 -11.35 -9.19 15.52
N ASP A 57 -10.80 -10.02 14.62
CA ASP A 57 -11.55 -10.48 13.45
C ASP A 57 -12.71 -11.43 13.78
N GLN A 58 -12.58 -12.22 14.85
CA GLN A 58 -13.64 -13.09 15.37
C GLN A 58 -14.77 -12.31 16.06
N ASN A 59 -14.49 -11.09 16.53
CA ASN A 59 -15.47 -10.23 17.17
C ASN A 59 -16.05 -9.24 16.14
N ASN A 60 -17.30 -9.47 15.74
CA ASN A 60 -17.96 -8.64 14.73
C ASN A 60 -18.10 -7.15 15.11
N LEU A 61 -18.08 -6.83 16.40
CA LEU A 61 -18.09 -5.46 16.91
C LEU A 61 -16.70 -4.82 16.93
N CYS A 62 -15.62 -5.59 16.79
CA CYS A 62 -14.28 -5.02 16.80
C CYS A 62 -14.03 -4.23 15.52
N ALA A 63 -13.41 -3.06 15.67
CA ALA A 63 -12.95 -2.19 14.58
C ALA A 63 -11.44 -1.90 14.70
N SER A 64 -10.91 -1.83 15.93
CA SER A 64 -9.48 -1.67 16.19
C SER A 64 -9.04 -2.37 17.46
N TRP A 65 -7.74 -2.49 17.66
CA TRP A 65 -7.17 -3.11 18.84
C TRP A 65 -5.84 -2.45 19.23
N ASN A 66 -5.54 -2.46 20.53
CA ASN A 66 -4.25 -2.09 21.09
C ASN A 66 -3.67 -3.26 21.86
N TRP A 67 -2.35 -3.35 21.86
CA TRP A 67 -1.59 -4.33 22.58
C TRP A 67 -0.42 -3.66 23.28
N HIS A 68 -0.16 -4.08 24.51
CA HIS A 68 1.00 -3.66 25.28
C HIS A 68 1.33 -4.68 26.36
N ILE A 69 2.56 -4.60 26.88
CA ILE A 69 3.01 -5.44 27.99
C ILE A 69 2.97 -4.61 29.28
N VAL A 70 2.23 -5.09 30.29
CA VAL A 70 2.19 -4.50 31.64
C VAL A 70 2.60 -5.58 32.62
N ASN A 71 3.65 -5.34 33.42
CA ASN A 71 4.11 -6.26 34.46
C ASN A 71 4.33 -7.71 33.94
N ASN A 72 5.02 -7.86 32.80
CA ASN A 72 5.23 -9.14 32.10
C ASN A 72 3.94 -9.87 31.64
N ARG A 73 2.80 -9.18 31.59
CA ARG A 73 1.56 -9.71 31.05
C ARG A 73 1.20 -8.99 29.76
N SER A 74 0.93 -9.75 28.72
CA SER A 74 0.47 -9.20 27.46
C SER A 74 -1.01 -8.85 27.57
N THR A 75 -1.36 -7.58 27.40
CA THR A 75 -2.74 -7.09 27.45
C THR A 75 -3.16 -6.65 26.05
N CYS A 76 -4.26 -7.19 25.56
CA CYS A 76 -4.91 -6.78 24.32
C CYS A 76 -6.26 -6.15 24.65
N LEU A 77 -6.50 -4.95 24.13
CA LEU A 77 -7.77 -4.25 24.22
C LEU A 77 -8.38 -4.20 22.83
N LEU A 78 -9.62 -4.68 22.72
CA LEU A 78 -10.43 -4.59 21.50
C LEU A 78 -11.39 -3.41 21.63
N TYR A 79 -11.57 -2.67 20.54
CA TYR A 79 -12.42 -1.49 20.48
C TYR A 79 -13.45 -1.62 19.36
N SER A 80 -14.61 -1.00 19.54
CA SER A 80 -15.65 -0.93 18.49
C SER A 80 -15.53 0.28 17.57
N ASP A 81 -14.65 1.21 17.90
CA ASP A 81 -14.30 2.39 17.11
C ASP A 81 -12.84 2.31 16.61
N ILE A 82 -12.46 3.20 15.70
CA ILE A 82 -11.07 3.40 15.29
C ILE A 82 -10.64 4.80 15.72
N GLY A 83 -9.98 4.89 16.87
CA GLY A 83 -9.41 6.14 17.36
C GLY A 83 -8.20 6.60 16.54
N ASN A 84 -7.81 7.85 16.79
CA ASN A 84 -6.58 8.42 16.25
C ASN A 84 -5.38 7.55 16.62
N ASN A 85 -4.47 7.41 15.67
CA ASN A 85 -3.23 6.69 15.87
C ASN A 85 -2.17 7.64 16.39
N VAL A 86 -1.53 7.30 17.51
CA VAL A 86 -0.45 8.11 18.09
C VAL A 86 0.73 7.24 18.45
N TYR A 87 1.93 7.83 18.33
CA TYR A 87 3.15 7.16 18.73
C TYR A 87 3.13 6.89 20.23
N LEU A 88 3.41 5.65 20.60
CA LEU A 88 3.63 5.25 21.98
C LEU A 88 4.55 4.03 22.02
N SER A 89 5.76 4.22 22.51
CA SER A 89 6.76 3.16 22.59
C SER A 89 6.24 1.92 23.33
N GLY A 90 6.56 0.74 22.81
CA GLY A 90 6.21 -0.55 23.41
C GLY A 90 4.73 -0.92 23.27
N HIS A 91 3.94 -0.11 22.56
CA HIS A 91 2.58 -0.43 22.18
C HIS A 91 2.54 -0.91 20.74
N VAL A 92 1.57 -1.75 20.44
CA VAL A 92 1.27 -2.17 19.08
C VAL A 92 -0.22 -2.03 18.88
N SER A 93 -0.63 -1.44 17.77
CA SER A 93 -2.04 -1.31 17.44
C SER A 93 -2.36 -1.83 16.05
N GLY A 94 -3.64 -2.01 15.77
CA GLY A 94 -4.11 -2.36 14.44
C GLY A 94 -5.57 -2.02 14.24
N VAL A 95 -5.96 -2.07 12.97
CA VAL A 95 -7.35 -1.96 12.53
C VAL A 95 -7.79 -3.35 12.10
N ARG A 96 -9.05 -3.69 12.36
CA ARG A 96 -9.63 -4.95 11.90
C ARG A 96 -9.46 -5.09 10.39
N GLY A 97 -9.04 -6.27 9.93
CA GLY A 97 -8.95 -6.53 8.51
C GLY A 97 -8.57 -7.96 8.19
N GLN A 98 -9.11 -8.44 7.06
CA GLN A 98 -8.91 -9.80 6.59
C GLN A 98 -8.17 -9.81 5.26
N TRP A 99 -7.19 -10.70 5.17
CA TRP A 99 -6.54 -11.02 3.92
C TRP A 99 -7.37 -12.05 3.15
N THR A 100 -7.54 -11.81 1.86
CA THR A 100 -8.22 -12.71 0.94
C THR A 100 -7.45 -12.81 -0.37
N TYR A 101 -7.38 -14.02 -0.92
CA TYR A 101 -6.89 -14.28 -2.26
C TYR A 101 -7.70 -15.40 -2.88
N ASN A 102 -7.99 -15.26 -4.17
CA ASN A 102 -8.62 -16.27 -5.00
C ASN A 102 -7.69 -16.46 -6.21
N LYS A 103 -7.35 -17.71 -6.56
CA LYS A 103 -6.30 -18.14 -7.51
C LYS A 103 -5.95 -17.24 -8.71
N THR A 104 -6.92 -16.51 -9.26
CA THR A 104 -6.76 -15.67 -10.46
C THR A 104 -6.74 -14.16 -10.18
N GLY A 105 -7.03 -13.75 -8.95
CA GLY A 105 -7.10 -12.36 -8.52
C GLY A 105 -5.92 -11.98 -7.63
N PRO A 106 -5.96 -10.77 -7.07
CA PRO A 106 -4.89 -10.29 -6.22
C PRO A 106 -5.00 -10.77 -4.77
N LEU A 107 -3.93 -10.57 -4.00
CA LEU A 107 -3.99 -10.63 -2.54
C LEU A 107 -4.52 -9.30 -2.00
N VAL A 108 -5.69 -9.34 -1.35
CA VAL A 108 -6.40 -8.16 -0.84
C VAL A 108 -6.39 -8.17 0.67
N LEU A 109 -6.10 -7.03 1.31
CA LEU A 109 -6.43 -6.78 2.72
C LEU A 109 -7.66 -5.88 2.77
N ASP A 110 -8.77 -6.38 3.30
CA ASP A 110 -10.01 -5.63 3.47
C ASP A 110 -10.18 -5.21 4.93
N ARG A 111 -10.30 -3.89 5.18
CA ARG A 111 -10.60 -3.31 6.50
C ARG A 111 -12.01 -2.75 6.50
N PRO A 112 -13.02 -3.50 6.98
CA PRO A 112 -14.43 -3.13 6.82
C PRO A 112 -14.80 -1.90 7.65
N GLY A 113 -15.63 -1.02 7.08
CA GLY A 113 -16.16 0.18 7.73
C GLY A 113 -16.01 1.43 6.86
N ASN A 114 -16.42 2.58 7.41
CA ASN A 114 -16.49 3.85 6.67
C ASN A 114 -15.64 4.97 7.33
N MET A 115 -14.69 4.63 8.19
CA MET A 115 -13.76 5.61 8.78
C MET A 115 -12.51 5.76 7.89
N PRO A 116 -11.68 6.80 8.08
CA PRO A 116 -10.52 7.05 7.23
C PRO A 116 -9.46 5.94 7.25
N ALA A 117 -9.45 5.13 8.30
CA ALA A 117 -8.55 3.97 8.41
C ALA A 117 -9.17 2.67 7.85
N ASN A 118 -10.43 2.71 7.41
CA ASN A 118 -11.11 1.65 6.70
C ASN A 118 -10.90 1.81 5.19
N GLY A 119 -10.87 0.68 4.50
CA GLY A 119 -10.49 0.63 3.11
C GLY A 119 -9.77 -0.66 2.79
N GLN A 120 -9.13 -0.68 1.64
CA GLN A 120 -8.54 -1.89 1.08
C GLN A 120 -7.11 -1.63 0.62
N TYR A 121 -6.28 -2.66 0.71
CA TYR A 121 -5.00 -2.73 0.03
C TYR A 121 -4.97 -3.93 -0.89
N VAL A 122 -4.12 -3.87 -1.91
CA VAL A 122 -3.93 -4.97 -2.84
C VAL A 122 -2.48 -5.13 -3.21
N LEU A 123 -2.05 -6.39 -3.30
CA LEU A 123 -0.82 -6.82 -3.95
C LEU A 123 -1.18 -7.65 -5.17
N TRP A 124 -0.75 -7.18 -6.34
CA TRP A 124 -1.13 -7.79 -7.62
C TRP A 124 0.07 -7.82 -8.57
N PRO A 125 0.64 -8.98 -8.87
CA PRO A 125 1.65 -9.11 -9.90
C PRO A 125 1.10 -8.95 -11.31
N PHE A 126 1.89 -8.36 -12.21
CA PHE A 126 1.61 -8.36 -13.65
C PHE A 126 2.00 -9.73 -14.22
N LEU A 127 1.00 -10.56 -14.51
CA LEU A 127 1.22 -11.93 -14.98
C LEU A 127 1.19 -12.02 -16.51
N SER A 128 2.10 -12.82 -17.04
CA SER A 128 2.15 -13.30 -18.42
C SER A 128 2.13 -14.83 -18.45
N SER A 129 1.99 -15.43 -19.63
CA SER A 129 1.76 -16.88 -19.79
C SER A 129 2.85 -17.80 -19.20
N ASN A 130 4.05 -17.29 -18.93
CA ASN A 130 5.16 -18.03 -18.36
C ASN A 130 5.54 -17.57 -16.93
N GLN A 131 4.65 -16.80 -16.28
CA GLN A 131 4.81 -16.35 -14.91
C GLN A 131 3.77 -17.01 -14.00
N THR A 132 4.17 -17.28 -12.76
CA THR A 132 3.27 -17.77 -11.72
C THR A 132 3.28 -16.83 -10.54
N MET A 133 2.15 -16.79 -9.83
CA MET A 133 1.97 -16.03 -8.60
C MET A 133 1.79 -17.00 -7.45
N THR A 134 2.47 -16.72 -6.34
CA THR A 134 2.23 -17.39 -5.05
C THR A 134 2.02 -16.34 -3.98
N VAL A 135 1.23 -16.68 -2.96
CA VAL A 135 0.86 -15.76 -1.89
C VAL A 135 1.00 -16.42 -0.53
N THR A 136 1.20 -15.60 0.50
CA THR A 136 1.13 -16.06 1.88
C THR A 136 0.71 -14.92 2.82
N ILE A 137 0.24 -15.29 4.00
CA ILE A 137 0.00 -14.39 5.11
C ILE A 137 0.62 -14.97 6.38
N ASP A 138 1.22 -14.14 7.22
CA ASP A 138 1.79 -14.58 8.49
C ASP A 138 1.81 -13.43 9.52
N ASN A 139 1.78 -13.79 10.81
CA ASN A 139 1.96 -12.84 11.89
C ASN A 139 3.44 -12.50 12.13
N ASP A 140 4.36 -13.39 11.74
CA ASP A 140 5.80 -13.21 11.84
C ASP A 140 6.44 -13.12 10.45
N ILE A 141 7.12 -11.99 10.20
CA ILE A 141 7.83 -11.75 8.94
C ILE A 141 8.96 -12.77 8.72
N ASN A 142 9.56 -13.31 9.79
CA ASN A 142 10.65 -14.27 9.67
C ASN A 142 10.17 -15.58 9.04
N ASN A 143 8.93 -16.01 9.29
CA ASN A 143 8.37 -17.20 8.64
C ASN A 143 8.25 -17.00 7.12
N ILE A 144 7.86 -15.80 6.69
CA ILE A 144 7.77 -15.43 5.27
C ILE A 144 9.17 -15.46 4.64
N LEU A 145 10.15 -14.81 5.29
CA LEU A 145 11.54 -14.71 4.80
C LEU A 145 12.26 -16.07 4.78
N ASN A 146 12.05 -16.91 5.79
CA ASN A 146 12.65 -18.24 5.85
C ASN A 146 12.08 -19.15 4.75
N ASN A 147 10.77 -19.10 4.51
CA ASN A 147 10.17 -19.91 3.44
C ASN A 147 10.63 -19.47 2.04
N ILE A 148 10.65 -18.16 1.75
CA ILE A 148 11.06 -17.65 0.43
C ILE A 148 12.56 -17.88 0.18
N SER A 149 13.41 -17.80 1.21
CA SER A 149 14.86 -18.03 1.04
C SER A 149 15.23 -19.48 0.75
N ILE A 150 14.41 -20.44 1.23
CA ILE A 150 14.63 -21.87 0.99
C ILE A 150 14.01 -22.30 -0.35
N ASN A 151 12.78 -21.85 -0.63
CA ASN A 151 11.98 -22.38 -1.73
C ASN A 151 11.82 -21.43 -2.93
N GLY A 152 12.19 -20.15 -2.79
CA GLY A 152 11.91 -19.08 -3.75
C GLY A 152 10.43 -18.64 -3.81
N THR A 153 9.52 -19.55 -3.45
CA THR A 153 8.06 -19.40 -3.56
C THR A 153 7.31 -20.10 -2.42
N TRP A 154 6.00 -19.90 -2.36
CA TRP A 154 5.11 -20.71 -1.52
C TRP A 154 4.32 -21.70 -2.36
N PHE A 155 3.73 -22.71 -1.73
CA PHE A 155 2.82 -23.63 -2.42
C PHE A 155 1.68 -22.86 -3.09
N GLU A 156 1.32 -23.27 -4.31
CA GLU A 156 0.18 -22.68 -5.00
C GLU A 156 -1.08 -22.84 -4.15
N GLN A 157 -1.65 -21.70 -3.75
CA GLN A 157 -2.92 -21.67 -3.05
C GLN A 157 -4.05 -21.43 -4.04
N THR A 158 -5.16 -22.15 -3.89
CA THR A 158 -6.37 -21.90 -4.67
C THR A 158 -7.19 -20.76 -4.07
N GLU A 159 -7.22 -20.70 -2.74
CA GLU A 159 -7.90 -19.68 -1.95
C GLU A 159 -7.14 -19.49 -0.65
N LEU A 160 -7.09 -18.25 -0.17
CA LEU A 160 -6.57 -17.89 1.13
C LEU A 160 -7.55 -16.91 1.76
N LYS A 161 -7.92 -17.16 3.02
CA LYS A 161 -8.71 -16.23 3.82
C LYS A 161 -8.24 -16.28 5.26
N GLY A 162 -7.83 -15.15 5.81
CA GLY A 162 -7.39 -15.14 7.21
C GLY A 162 -6.86 -13.80 7.72
N SER A 163 -6.53 -13.84 9.00
CA SER A 163 -6.10 -12.72 9.80
C SER A 163 -4.62 -12.81 10.09
N ALA A 164 -3.85 -11.85 9.61
CA ALA A 164 -2.40 -11.84 9.78
C ALA A 164 -1.83 -10.42 9.75
N ALA A 165 -0.70 -10.23 10.43
CA ALA A 165 0.04 -8.98 10.43
C ALA A 165 0.55 -8.60 9.03
N ASN A 166 1.02 -9.61 8.30
CA ASN A 166 1.71 -9.46 7.04
C ASN A 166 0.97 -10.18 5.91
N GLY A 167 1.00 -9.57 4.72
CA GLY A 167 0.67 -10.24 3.47
C GLY A 167 1.87 -10.15 2.52
N ALA A 168 2.10 -11.21 1.75
CA ALA A 168 3.17 -11.23 0.76
C ALA A 168 2.72 -11.93 -0.53
N VAL A 169 3.25 -11.44 -1.65
CA VAL A 169 3.10 -12.05 -2.97
C VAL A 169 4.49 -12.26 -3.56
N SER A 170 4.65 -13.34 -4.32
CA SER A 170 5.82 -13.61 -5.13
C SER A 170 5.39 -13.86 -6.57
N ILE A 171 6.13 -13.28 -7.51
CA ILE A 171 6.03 -13.58 -8.94
C ILE A 171 7.27 -14.33 -9.38
N SER A 172 7.05 -15.43 -10.08
CA SER A 172 8.11 -16.36 -10.47
C SER A 172 8.13 -16.54 -11.98
N THR A 173 9.33 -16.70 -12.54
CA THR A 173 9.54 -17.01 -13.95
C THR A 173 10.79 -17.85 -14.12
N LYS A 174 10.89 -18.53 -15.26
CA LYS A 174 12.16 -19.10 -15.74
C LYS A 174 12.71 -18.21 -16.85
N LEU A 175 13.95 -17.75 -16.72
CA LEU A 175 14.68 -17.02 -17.75
C LEU A 175 15.56 -17.96 -18.55
N GLN A 176 15.46 -17.89 -19.87
CA GLN A 176 16.39 -18.57 -20.77
C GLN A 176 17.75 -17.85 -20.82
N PRO A 177 18.83 -18.51 -21.29
CA PRO A 177 20.12 -17.86 -21.50
C PRO A 177 20.01 -16.58 -22.34
N GLY A 178 20.58 -15.48 -21.84
CA GLY A 178 20.54 -14.16 -22.49
C GLY A 178 19.17 -13.45 -22.45
N GLU A 179 18.14 -14.05 -21.85
CA GLU A 179 16.81 -13.42 -21.75
C GLU A 179 16.85 -12.26 -20.75
N LYS A 180 16.23 -11.13 -21.14
CA LYS A 180 15.96 -9.98 -20.28
C LYS A 180 14.47 -9.91 -20.01
N LYS A 181 14.09 -9.66 -18.76
CA LYS A 181 12.70 -9.57 -18.36
C LYS A 181 12.51 -8.57 -17.23
N THR A 182 11.30 -8.02 -17.16
CA THR A 182 10.86 -7.18 -16.04
C THR A 182 9.75 -7.91 -15.30
N LEU A 183 9.92 -8.10 -14.00
CA LEU A 183 8.88 -8.60 -13.11
C LEU A 183 8.30 -7.42 -12.34
N SER A 184 6.98 -7.28 -12.31
CA SER A 184 6.33 -6.12 -11.69
C SER A 184 5.23 -6.55 -10.72
N ILE A 185 5.19 -5.90 -9.56
CA ILE A 185 4.14 -6.05 -8.55
C ILE A 185 3.51 -4.68 -8.29
N LEU A 186 2.19 -4.62 -8.46
CA LEU A 186 1.36 -3.50 -8.06
C LEU A 186 1.07 -3.57 -6.56
N PHE A 187 1.29 -2.45 -5.87
CA PHE A 187 0.72 -2.16 -4.57
C PHE A 187 -0.29 -1.01 -4.73
N ALA A 188 -1.57 -1.28 -4.50
CA ALA A 188 -2.62 -0.28 -4.58
C ALA A 188 -3.42 -0.19 -3.29
N TRP A 189 -4.07 0.95 -3.07
CA TRP A 189 -4.92 1.20 -1.91
C TRP A 189 -6.22 1.88 -2.29
N TYR A 190 -7.24 1.72 -1.47
CA TYR A 190 -8.53 2.35 -1.65
C TYR A 190 -9.12 2.70 -0.28
N PHE A 191 -8.94 3.96 0.12
CA PHE A 191 -9.39 4.53 1.41
C PHE A 191 -10.33 5.70 1.11
N PRO A 192 -11.54 5.42 0.59
CA PRO A 192 -12.38 6.45 0.00
C PRO A 192 -12.79 7.52 1.02
N HIS A 193 -12.95 7.13 2.29
CA HIS A 193 -13.45 8.02 3.31
C HIS A 193 -12.34 8.83 3.98
N LEU A 194 -12.60 10.11 4.19
CA LEU A 194 -11.70 11.00 4.90
C LEU A 194 -12.52 12.01 5.70
N TYR A 195 -12.09 12.32 6.92
CA TYR A 195 -12.66 13.42 7.70
C TYR A 195 -11.69 14.59 7.66
N TRP A 196 -12.19 15.74 7.26
CA TRP A 196 -11.47 17.00 7.26
C TRP A 196 -12.14 17.98 8.21
N LEU A 197 -11.52 18.31 9.34
CA LEU A 197 -12.10 19.19 10.37
C LEU A 197 -13.55 18.78 10.73
N ASP A 198 -13.75 17.48 10.97
CA ASP A 198 -15.05 16.85 11.25
C ASP A 198 -16.08 16.87 10.10
N LEU A 199 -15.70 17.38 8.93
CA LEU A 199 -16.51 17.28 7.70
C LEU A 199 -16.16 15.98 6.96
N PRO A 200 -17.15 15.17 6.57
CA PRO A 200 -16.93 13.98 5.75
C PRO A 200 -16.62 14.39 4.31
N LEU A 201 -15.37 14.78 4.05
CA LEU A 201 -14.87 15.11 2.72
C LEU A 201 -14.08 13.92 2.19
N ASP A 202 -14.80 13.02 1.51
CA ASP A 202 -14.21 11.81 0.93
C ASP A 202 -13.16 12.14 -0.14
N ASN A 203 -12.20 11.23 -0.35
CA ASN A 203 -11.20 11.32 -1.40
C ASN A 203 -11.87 11.30 -2.79
N TYR A 204 -11.40 12.14 -3.72
CA TYR A 204 -11.95 12.24 -5.08
C TYR A 204 -11.94 10.92 -5.83
N TYR A 205 -10.95 10.06 -5.59
CA TYR A 205 -10.86 8.76 -6.26
C TYR A 205 -12.02 7.81 -5.91
N LEU A 206 -12.84 8.10 -4.89
CA LEU A 206 -14.14 7.45 -4.65
C LEU A 206 -15.06 7.55 -5.87
N LEU A 207 -15.00 8.65 -6.63
CA LEU A 207 -15.81 8.85 -7.83
C LEU A 207 -15.30 8.05 -9.04
N LEU A 208 -14.07 7.54 -8.96
CA LEU A 208 -13.39 6.87 -10.07
C LEU A 208 -13.38 5.35 -9.91
N PHE A 209 -13.38 4.87 -8.66
CA PHE A 209 -13.16 3.47 -8.33
C PHE A 209 -14.15 3.03 -7.26
N ASN A 210 -14.59 1.77 -7.34
CA ASN A 210 -15.52 1.20 -6.36
C ASN A 210 -14.79 0.43 -5.25
N ASN A 211 -13.59 -0.06 -5.57
CA ASN A 211 -12.77 -0.89 -4.69
C ASN A 211 -11.31 -0.90 -5.19
N VAL A 212 -10.41 -1.49 -4.40
CA VAL A 212 -8.99 -1.56 -4.74
C VAL A 212 -8.70 -2.39 -5.99
N THR A 213 -9.55 -3.36 -6.34
CA THR A 213 -9.40 -4.13 -7.58
C THR A 213 -9.61 -3.22 -8.80
N THR A 214 -10.65 -2.38 -8.80
CA THR A 214 -10.89 -1.42 -9.89
C THR A 214 -9.77 -0.38 -10.02
N VAL A 215 -9.10 -0.03 -8.92
CA VAL A 215 -7.86 0.78 -8.96
C VAL A 215 -6.78 0.06 -9.77
N GLY A 216 -6.50 -1.20 -9.46
CA GLY A 216 -5.49 -1.98 -10.19
C GLY A 216 -5.83 -2.18 -11.67
N GLN A 217 -7.09 -2.51 -11.98
CA GLN A 217 -7.57 -2.67 -13.35
C GLN A 217 -7.44 -1.38 -14.19
N SER A 218 -7.54 -0.22 -13.54
CA SER A 218 -7.35 1.08 -14.21
C SER A 218 -5.93 1.30 -14.73
N ILE A 219 -4.96 0.52 -14.26
CA ILE A 219 -3.56 0.53 -14.72
C ILE A 219 -3.31 -0.57 -15.77
N GLY A 220 -4.31 -1.42 -16.03
CA GLY A 220 -4.28 -2.46 -17.06
C GLY A 220 -3.75 -3.82 -16.59
N ILE A 221 -3.64 -4.04 -15.29
CA ILE A 221 -3.01 -5.25 -14.73
C ILE A 221 -3.70 -6.57 -15.10
N ASP A 222 -5.00 -6.54 -15.39
CA ASP A 222 -5.83 -7.71 -15.69
C ASP A 222 -6.02 -7.97 -17.18
N LYS A 223 -5.44 -7.11 -18.05
CA LYS A 223 -5.76 -7.11 -19.49
C LYS A 223 -4.86 -8.02 -20.34
N ASN A 224 -3.90 -8.73 -19.74
CA ASN A 224 -2.82 -9.43 -20.46
C ASN A 224 -2.12 -8.53 -21.52
N ASP A 225 -2.25 -7.21 -21.39
CA ASP A 225 -1.72 -6.19 -22.26
C ASP A 225 -1.41 -4.94 -21.43
N ASP A 226 -0.13 -4.57 -21.40
CA ASP A 226 0.38 -3.42 -20.65
C ASP A 226 0.06 -2.08 -21.34
N SER A 227 -0.90 -1.99 -22.27
CA SER A 227 -1.17 -0.77 -23.05
C SER A 227 -1.43 0.45 -22.17
N GLN A 228 -2.22 0.30 -21.10
CA GLN A 228 -2.50 1.39 -20.17
C GLN A 228 -1.27 1.81 -19.36
N LEU A 229 -0.50 0.84 -18.85
CA LEU A 229 0.76 1.11 -18.17
C LEU A 229 1.76 1.80 -19.11
N LYS A 230 1.85 1.36 -20.37
CA LYS A 230 2.69 2.00 -21.40
C LYS A 230 2.27 3.44 -21.66
N ILE A 231 0.97 3.75 -21.67
CA ILE A 231 0.47 5.12 -21.78
C ILE A 231 0.92 5.95 -20.57
N ILE A 232 0.74 5.43 -19.35
CA ILE A 232 1.15 6.12 -18.11
C ILE A 232 2.66 6.40 -18.13
N ILE A 233 3.48 5.40 -18.45
CA ILE A 233 4.94 5.55 -18.55
C ILE A 233 5.30 6.58 -19.62
N LYS A 234 4.64 6.54 -20.78
CA LYS A 234 4.86 7.51 -21.86
C LYS A 234 4.56 8.94 -21.44
N ASP A 235 3.48 9.15 -20.67
CA ASP A 235 3.11 10.48 -20.17
C ASP A 235 4.09 10.98 -19.10
N ILE A 236 4.55 10.11 -18.19
CA ILE A 236 5.61 10.42 -17.22
C ILE A 236 6.91 10.80 -17.96
N LEU A 237 7.33 10.00 -18.94
CA LEU A 237 8.51 10.28 -19.75
C LEU A 237 8.37 11.59 -20.52
N ARG A 238 7.17 11.90 -21.03
CA ARG A 238 6.91 13.16 -21.72
C ARG A 238 7.15 14.36 -20.79
N LEU A 239 6.66 14.30 -19.55
CA LEU A 239 6.93 15.33 -18.54
C LEU A 239 8.43 15.41 -18.21
N HIS A 240 9.06 14.28 -17.90
CA HIS A 240 10.48 14.22 -17.55
C HIS A 240 11.38 14.79 -18.66
N ASN A 241 11.09 14.46 -19.92
CA ASN A 241 11.85 14.91 -21.08
C ASN A 241 11.81 16.43 -21.27
N LEU A 242 10.79 17.14 -20.78
CA LEU A 242 10.78 18.61 -20.80
C LEU A 242 11.95 19.19 -19.99
N TYR A 243 12.30 18.55 -18.87
CA TYR A 243 13.39 18.97 -18.01
C TYR A 243 14.74 18.38 -18.45
N PHE A 244 14.81 17.08 -18.75
CA PHE A 244 16.08 16.42 -19.11
C PHE A 244 16.64 16.88 -20.45
N ASN A 245 15.79 17.31 -21.38
CA ASN A 245 16.25 17.86 -22.68
C ASN A 245 16.41 19.39 -22.66
N SER A 246 16.27 20.02 -21.50
CA SER A 246 16.50 21.45 -21.34
C SER A 246 18.00 21.79 -21.29
N SER A 247 18.32 23.08 -21.37
CA SER A 247 19.69 23.59 -21.13
C SER A 247 19.99 23.85 -19.65
N LEU A 248 19.08 23.45 -18.74
CA LEU A 248 19.24 23.69 -17.31
C LEU A 248 20.39 22.83 -16.72
N PRO A 249 21.11 23.33 -15.71
CA PRO A 249 22.09 22.53 -15.00
C PRO A 249 21.47 21.29 -14.35
N GLY A 250 22.21 20.18 -14.31
CA GLY A 250 21.70 18.90 -13.80
C GLY A 250 21.16 18.96 -12.37
N TYR A 251 21.79 19.73 -11.47
CA TYR A 251 21.29 19.90 -10.10
C TYR A 251 19.91 20.59 -10.05
N LEU A 252 19.65 21.50 -11.00
CA LEU A 252 18.38 22.23 -11.07
C LEU A 252 17.29 21.33 -11.65
N VAL A 253 17.62 20.55 -12.69
CA VAL A 253 16.72 19.50 -13.22
C VAL A 253 16.32 18.51 -12.13
N ASP A 254 17.30 18.03 -11.35
CA ASP A 254 17.05 17.12 -10.23
C ASP A 254 16.14 17.76 -9.17
N SER A 255 16.41 19.01 -8.79
CA SER A 255 15.59 19.75 -7.83
C SER A 255 14.15 19.93 -8.33
N LEU A 256 13.97 20.30 -9.59
CA LEU A 256 12.64 20.56 -10.18
C LEU A 256 11.81 19.28 -10.25
N ILE A 257 12.36 18.19 -10.77
CA ILE A 257 11.63 16.91 -10.90
C ILE A 257 11.26 16.37 -9.51
N ASN A 258 12.20 16.40 -8.56
CA ASN A 258 11.94 15.89 -7.22
C ASN A 258 11.01 16.81 -6.41
N SER A 259 10.95 18.12 -6.71
CA SER A 259 10.05 19.04 -6.01
C SER A 259 8.56 18.70 -6.22
N VAL A 260 8.21 18.04 -7.33
CA VAL A 260 6.85 17.56 -7.60
C VAL A 260 6.37 16.56 -6.52
N SER A 261 7.31 15.88 -5.84
CA SER A 261 6.96 15.01 -4.71
C SER A 261 6.24 15.75 -3.58
N HIS A 262 6.39 17.08 -3.46
CA HIS A 262 5.64 17.88 -2.49
C HIS A 262 4.12 17.82 -2.74
N MET A 263 3.67 17.61 -3.98
CA MET A 263 2.24 17.44 -4.27
C MET A 263 1.60 16.27 -3.51
N ARG A 264 2.39 15.37 -2.90
CA ARG A 264 1.88 14.30 -2.02
C ARG A 264 1.17 14.82 -0.77
N SER A 265 1.37 16.08 -0.37
CA SER A 265 0.63 16.69 0.74
C SER A 265 -0.72 17.27 0.31
N ALA A 266 -1.05 17.19 -0.99
CA ALA A 266 -2.32 17.62 -1.53
C ALA A 266 -3.43 16.61 -1.26
N MET A 267 -4.63 17.14 -1.12
CA MET A 267 -5.88 16.44 -0.91
C MET A 267 -6.83 16.88 -2.03
N TYR A 268 -7.37 15.91 -2.75
CA TYR A 268 -8.40 16.19 -3.74
C TYR A 268 -9.68 15.49 -3.29
N PHE A 269 -10.70 16.29 -3.02
CA PHE A 269 -11.94 15.84 -2.38
C PHE A 269 -13.04 15.56 -3.42
N SER A 270 -13.98 14.70 -3.05
CA SER A 270 -15.12 14.28 -3.87
C SER A 270 -16.04 15.43 -4.30
N ASN A 271 -16.02 16.57 -3.60
CA ASN A 271 -16.75 17.78 -3.99
C ASN A 271 -16.02 18.61 -5.06
N GLY A 272 -14.84 18.19 -5.52
CA GLY A 272 -14.02 18.90 -6.50
C GLY A 272 -13.04 19.90 -5.91
N ASP A 273 -12.98 20.04 -4.59
CA ASP A 273 -11.97 20.89 -3.94
C ASP A 273 -10.59 20.24 -3.96
N TRP A 274 -9.60 21.00 -4.41
CA TRP A 274 -8.19 20.70 -4.20
C TRP A 274 -7.68 21.57 -3.05
N ARG A 275 -6.94 20.95 -2.13
CA ARG A 275 -6.34 21.57 -0.94
C ARG A 275 -4.94 21.01 -0.75
N GLN A 276 -4.01 21.73 -0.13
CA GLN A 276 -2.69 21.20 0.17
C GLN A 276 -2.15 21.72 1.49
N TRP A 277 -1.68 20.80 2.33
CA TRP A 277 -0.96 21.16 3.55
C TRP A 277 0.33 21.91 3.22
N GLU A 278 0.64 22.92 4.02
CA GLU A 278 1.95 23.57 4.02
C GLU A 278 3.07 22.55 4.21
N ALA A 279 3.03 21.84 5.33
CA ALA A 279 4.00 20.82 5.72
C ALA A 279 3.35 19.88 6.76
N TYR A 280 4.03 18.80 7.16
CA TYR A 280 3.46 17.86 8.14
C TYR A 280 3.52 18.36 9.58
N ASP A 281 4.36 19.37 9.86
CA ASP A 281 4.50 20.06 11.13
C ASP A 281 3.69 21.37 11.21
N CYS A 282 3.10 21.81 10.10
CA CYS A 282 2.23 22.98 10.03
C CYS A 282 0.82 22.57 9.63
N ASN A 283 -0.16 22.84 10.48
CA ASN A 283 -1.57 22.55 10.21
C ASN A 283 -2.25 23.65 9.38
N ASP A 284 -1.50 24.42 8.60
CA ASP A 284 -2.05 25.38 7.65
C ASP A 284 -2.31 24.73 6.30
N VAL A 285 -3.47 25.00 5.71
CA VAL A 285 -3.90 24.49 4.41
C VAL A 285 -4.09 25.65 3.46
N ASP A 286 -3.55 25.49 2.26
CA ASP A 286 -3.56 26.52 1.22
C ASP A 286 -2.95 27.82 1.74
N SER A 287 -1.81 27.68 2.45
CA SER A 287 -1.13 28.84 3.00
C SER A 287 -0.65 29.75 1.87
N VAL A 288 -1.18 30.99 1.87
CA VAL A 288 -1.12 31.90 0.72
C VAL A 288 0.32 32.18 0.26
N HIS A 289 1.28 32.24 1.19
CA HIS A 289 2.69 32.44 0.87
C HIS A 289 3.29 31.26 0.11
N ASN A 290 2.91 30.04 0.47
CA ASN A 290 3.37 28.84 -0.21
C ASN A 290 2.67 28.66 -1.54
N ASP A 291 1.36 28.93 -1.60
CA ASP A 291 0.64 28.87 -2.86
C ASP A 291 1.29 29.80 -3.87
N HIS A 292 1.58 31.06 -3.54
CA HIS A 292 2.35 31.95 -4.42
C HIS A 292 3.67 31.31 -4.92
N GLN A 293 4.46 30.71 -4.03
CA GLN A 293 5.74 30.08 -4.39
C GLN A 293 5.58 28.81 -5.24
N ARG A 294 4.51 28.04 -5.03
CA ARG A 294 4.24 26.77 -5.73
C ARG A 294 3.90 26.97 -7.20
N HIS A 295 3.34 28.11 -7.59
CA HIS A 295 3.03 28.40 -9.00
C HIS A 295 4.26 28.86 -9.80
N LEU A 296 5.30 29.40 -9.15
CA LEU A 296 6.45 30.02 -9.83
C LEU A 296 7.15 29.09 -10.83
N PRO A 297 7.40 27.79 -10.54
CA PRO A 297 8.01 26.88 -11.50
C PRO A 297 7.12 26.55 -12.72
N TYR A 298 5.81 26.78 -12.64
CA TYR A 298 4.83 26.47 -13.70
C TYR A 298 4.43 27.69 -14.55
N ILE A 299 4.85 28.90 -14.14
CA ILE A 299 4.61 30.16 -14.86
C ILE A 299 5.78 30.50 -15.81
N LEU A 300 6.94 29.86 -15.64
CA LEU A 300 8.13 29.99 -16.48
C LEU A 300 8.10 29.04 -17.69
#